data_AF-A0A4R3GI19-F1
#
_entry.id   AF-A0A4R3GI19-F1
#
_cell.length_a   1.000
_cell.length_b   1.000
_cell.length_c   1.000
_cell.angle_alpha   90.00
_cell.angle_beta   90.00
_cell.angle_gamma   90.00
#
_symmetry.space_group_name_H-M   'P 1'
#
loop_
_entity.id
_entity.type
_entity.pdbx_description
1 polymer ?
#
loop_
_entity_poly.entity_id
_entity_poly.type
_entity_poly.pdbx_seq_one_letter_code
_entity_poly.pdbx_strand_id
1 'polypeptide(L)' 'MKGYILSRAAVADLDNIWDYTFENWGEEQADRYVNDIRKACEDLSAGARTGRPIDDI' A
#
# COMPACT_ATOMS: atom_id res chain seq x y z
N MET A 1 10.29 16.69 3.88
CA MET A 1 9.73 15.31 3.82
C MET A 1 10.00 14.78 2.42
N LYS A 2 10.57 13.58 2.30
CA LYS A 2 10.62 12.88 1.02
C LYS A 2 9.23 12.30 0.77
N GLY A 3 8.61 12.65 -0.34
CA GLY A 3 7.37 12.01 -0.79
C GLY A 3 7.70 10.75 -1.61
N TYR A 4 6.72 9.86 -1.74
CA TYR A 4 6.74 8.77 -2.71
C TYR A 4 5.71 9.03 -3.80
N ILE A 5 5.88 8.41 -4.95
CA ILE A 5 4.94 8.47 -6.07
C ILE A 5 4.52 7.03 -6.36
N LEU A 6 3.21 6.80 -6.51
CA LEU A 6 2.68 5.53 -6.97
C LEU A 6 2.53 5.58 -8.50
N SER A 7 2.93 4.49 -9.16
CA SER A 7 2.63 4.31 -10.57
C SER A 7 1.11 4.15 -10.76
N ARG A 8 0.62 4.37 -11.98
CA ARG A 8 -0.80 4.14 -12.29
C ARG A 8 -1.22 2.68 -12.02
N ALA A 9 -0.33 1.72 -12.26
CA ALA A 9 -0.56 0.32 -11.95
C ALA A 9 -0.71 0.10 -10.44
N ALA A 10 0.18 0.66 -9.63
CA ALA A 10 0.11 0.54 -8.18
C ALA A 10 -1.18 1.16 -7.58
N VAL A 11 -1.69 2.24 -8.19
CA VAL A 11 -2.99 2.80 -7.79
C VAL A 11 -4.13 1.83 -8.12
N ALA A 12 -4.16 1.28 -9.33
CA ALA A 12 -5.17 0.30 -9.73
C ALA A 12 -5.10 -0.98 -8.86
N ASP A 13 -3.91 -1.41 -8.47
CA ASP A 13 -3.73 -2.53 -7.55
C ASP A 13 -4.33 -2.24 -6.17
N LEU A 14 -4.16 -1.02 -5.63
CA LEU A 14 -4.77 -0.62 -4.37
C LEU A 14 -6.30 -0.57 -4.46
N ASP A 15 -6.86 -0.11 -5.58
CA ASP A 15 -8.30 -0.09 -5.80
C ASP A 15 -8.85 -1.53 -5.83
N ASN A 16 -8.21 -2.43 -6.58
CA ASN A 16 -8.59 -3.85 -6.65
C ASN A 16 -8.48 -4.54 -5.26
N ILE A 17 -7.44 -4.23 -4.49
CA ILE A 17 -7.27 -4.73 -3.12
C ILE A 17 -8.41 -4.22 -2.23
N TRP A 18 -8.77 -2.94 -2.34
CA TRP A 18 -9.87 -2.37 -1.55
C TRP A 18 -11.19 -3.05 -1.90
N ASP A 19 -11.54 -3.14 -3.18
CA ASP A 19 -12.81 -3.74 -3.65
C ASP A 19 -12.93 -5.19 -3.17
N TYR A 20 -11.89 -5.99 -3.38
CA TYR A 20 -11.87 -7.36 -2.89
C TYR A 20 -12.00 -7.44 -1.36
N THR A 21 -11.31 -6.55 -0.63
CA THR A 21 -11.37 -6.57 0.83
C THR A 21 -12.76 -6.16 1.35
N PHE A 22 -13.38 -5.18 0.69
CA PHE A 22 -14.73 -4.70 1.00
C PHE A 22 -15.77 -5.80 0.78
N GLU A 23 -15.73 -6.48 -0.37
CA GLU A 23 -16.66 -7.56 -0.69
C GLU A 23 -16.60 -8.73 0.30
N ASN A 24 -15.40 -9.02 0.83
CA ASN A 24 -15.18 -10.19 1.70
C ASN A 24 -15.28 -9.88 3.19
N TRP A 25 -14.92 -8.67 3.62
CA TRP A 25 -14.77 -8.31 5.04
C TRP A 25 -15.33 -6.94 5.43
N GLY A 26 -15.89 -6.19 4.48
CA GLY A 26 -16.52 -4.89 4.71
C GLY A 26 -15.56 -3.70 4.69
N GLU A 27 -16.17 -2.52 4.69
CA GLU A 27 -15.50 -1.21 4.53
C GLU A 27 -14.40 -0.96 5.56
N GLU A 28 -14.68 -1.24 6.84
CA GLU A 28 -13.70 -1.00 7.91
C GLU A 28 -12.39 -1.78 7.67
N GLN A 29 -12.51 -3.02 7.19
CA GLN A 29 -11.34 -3.85 6.89
C GLN A 29 -10.62 -3.36 5.62
N ALA A 30 -11.36 -2.96 4.59
CA ALA A 30 -10.81 -2.44 3.34
C ALA A 30 -10.00 -1.14 3.57
N ASP A 31 -10.57 -0.21 4.31
CA ASP A 31 -9.92 1.05 4.67
C ASP A 31 -8.66 0.81 5.51
N ARG A 32 -8.76 -0.03 6.54
CA ARG A 32 -7.61 -0.37 7.38
C ARG A 32 -6.46 -0.94 6.54
N TYR A 33 -6.76 -1.88 5.65
CA TYR A 33 -5.74 -2.58 4.89
C TYR A 33 -5.01 -1.67 3.90
N VAL A 34 -5.74 -0.84 3.14
CA VAL A 34 -5.13 0.14 2.24
C VAL A 34 -4.34 1.22 3.00
N ASN A 35 -4.84 1.66 4.16
CA ASN A 35 -4.12 2.62 5.00
C ASN A 35 -2.82 2.04 5.56
N ASP A 36 -2.79 0.77 5.96
CA ASP A 36 -1.58 0.09 6.41
C ASP A 36 -0.51 0.01 5.30
N ILE A 37 -0.93 -0.27 4.06
CA ILE A 37 -0.02 -0.25 2.89
C ILE A 37 0.53 1.15 2.66
N ARG A 38 -0.33 2.18 2.66
CA ARG A 38 0.10 3.59 2.52
C ARG A 38 1.07 4.00 3.61
N LYS A 39 0.80 3.62 4.86
CA LYS A 39 1.68 3.90 6.01
C LYS A 39 3.05 3.26 5.84
N ALA A 40 3.11 2.03 5.31
CA ALA A 40 4.37 1.37 5.02
C ALA A 40 5.18 2.13 3.94
N CYS A 41 4.54 2.62 2.88
CA CYS A 41 5.18 3.46 1.86
C CYS A 41 5.69 4.79 2.45
N GLU A 42 4.90 5.44 3.30
CA GLU A 42 5.31 6.65 4.01
C GLU A 42 6.55 6.39 4.88
N ASP A 43 6.53 5.32 5.68
CA ASP A 43 7.66 4.93 6.54
C ASP A 43 8.93 4.65 5.74
N LEU A 44 8.81 3.97 4.59
CA LEU A 44 9.93 3.73 3.68
C LEU A 44 10.48 5.04 3.11
N SER A 45 9.61 5.95 2.67
CA SER A 45 10.02 7.25 2.12
C SER A 45 10.69 8.16 3.17
N ALA A 46 10.25 8.05 4.42
CA ALA A 46 10.79 8.77 5.57
C ALA A 46 12.06 8.14 6.15
N GLY A 47 12.45 6.93 5.71
CA GLY A 47 13.56 6.17 6.27
C GLY A 47 13.29 5.58 7.66
N ALA A 48 12.03 5.55 8.10
CA ALA A 48 11.60 4.90 9.33
C ALA A 48 11.52 3.37 9.18
N ARG A 49 11.44 2.88 7.94
CA ARG A 49 11.55 1.46 7.57
C ARG A 49 12.49 1.32 6.38
N THR A 50 13.02 0.11 6.20
CA THR A 50 13.87 -0.26 5.06
C THR A 50 13.29 -1.49 4.39
N GLY A 51 13.21 -1.46 3.06
CA GLY A 51 12.86 -2.63 2.27
C GLY A 51 14.02 -3.64 2.25
N ARG A 52 13.70 -4.92 2.05
CA ARG A 52 14.71 -5.93 1.74
C ARG A 52 14.88 -5.97 0.22
N PRO A 53 16.11 -5.90 -0.33
CA PRO A 53 16.32 -6.11 -1.75
C PRO A 53 15.89 -7.53 -2.12
N ILE A 54 15.14 -7.64 -3.22
CA ILE A 54 14.76 -8.90 -3.84
C ILE A 54 15.25 -8.80 -5.28
N ASP A 55 16.28 -9.58 -5.59
CA ASP A 55 17.00 -9.52 -6.87
C ASP A 55 16.24 -10.27 -7.98
N ASP A 56 15.28 -11.13 -7.61
CA ASP A 56 14.47 -11.94 -8.53
C ASP A 56 12.97 -11.64 -8.35
N ILE A 57 12.32 -11.10 -9.39
CA ILE A 57 10.86 -10.96 -9.54
C ILE A 57 10.44 -11.55 -10.88
#